data_AF-A0AAD6S8I9-F1
#
_entry.id   AF-A0AAD6S8I9-F1
#
_cell.length_a   1.000
_cell.length_b   1.000
_cell.length_c   1.000
_cell.angle_alpha   90.00
_cell.angle_beta   90.00
_cell.angle_gamma   90.00
#
_symmetry.space_group_name_H-M   'P 1'
#
loop_
_entity.id
_entity.type
_entity.pdbx_description
1 polymer ?
#
loop_
_entity_poly.entity_id
_entity_poly.type
_entity_poly.pdbx_seq_one_letter_code
_entity_poly.pdbx_strand_id
1 'polypeptide(L)'
;MKHPISILRSQKANNFQLVIGLFLLGSGASKREMEVLAHAGLSVAYKTITEHVKQLSKEGLDKIREIVQAGMVQIVWDNLNIAFKVAAQRLNAKSHFDNGTTSTMIPVFDPATGGQAAHGTLPLDLKPERERTLPVLDWTSDDVLPSPESAAQLSDSCFWQFKRLALEHIPGVSDELKKGLRECPEVNQIPLHKTDQYPLPAMKEDESTLEGTLAVLQVYKIYF
;
A
#
# COMPACT_ATOMS: atom_id res chain seq x y z
N MET A 1 40.47 -32.31 8.14
CA MET A 1 39.23 -31.51 8.31
C MET A 1 39.17 -30.45 7.19
N LYS A 2 38.57 -30.77 6.03
CA LYS A 2 38.54 -29.89 4.83
C LYS A 2 37.11 -29.68 4.30
N HIS A 3 36.11 -29.60 5.19
CA HIS A 3 34.70 -29.50 4.80
C HIS A 3 33.97 -28.16 5.06
N PRO A 4 34.41 -27.20 5.91
CA PRO A 4 33.59 -26.01 6.14
C PRO A 4 33.64 -24.97 5.00
N ILE A 5 34.72 -24.92 4.21
CA ILE A 5 34.88 -23.91 3.15
C ILE A 5 34.05 -24.24 1.90
N SER A 6 33.75 -25.51 1.62
CA SER A 6 32.93 -25.87 0.45
C SER A 6 31.47 -25.44 0.59
N ILE A 7 30.96 -25.36 1.83
CA ILE A 7 29.61 -24.85 2.12
C ILE A 7 29.52 -23.35 1.83
N LEU A 8 30.57 -22.56 2.13
CA LEU A 8 30.64 -21.13 1.82
C LEU A 8 30.67 -20.79 0.32
N ARG A 9 30.91 -21.80 -0.53
CA ARG A 9 30.88 -21.70 -2.00
C ARG A 9 29.65 -22.36 -2.63
N SER A 10 28.72 -22.88 -1.83
CA SER A 10 27.51 -23.52 -2.33
C SER A 10 26.53 -22.49 -2.86
N GLN A 11 26.30 -22.49 -4.18
CA GLN A 11 25.29 -21.63 -4.82
C GLN A 11 23.84 -21.96 -4.40
N LYS A 12 23.61 -23.12 -3.77
CA LYS A 12 22.28 -23.58 -3.33
C LYS A 12 22.01 -23.35 -1.84
N ALA A 13 23.01 -22.93 -1.07
CA ALA A 13 22.91 -22.74 0.38
C ALA A 13 23.58 -21.42 0.81
N ASN A 14 23.22 -20.32 0.13
CA ASN A 14 23.80 -19.00 0.35
C ASN A 14 22.83 -18.01 1.04
N ASN A 15 21.70 -18.48 1.59
CA ASN A 15 20.66 -17.61 2.16
C ASN A 15 21.22 -16.58 3.15
N PHE A 16 22.18 -16.97 4.01
CA PHE A 16 22.84 -16.03 4.91
C PHE A 16 23.58 -14.92 4.15
N GLN A 17 24.45 -15.28 3.21
CA GLN A 17 25.22 -14.32 2.40
C GLN A 17 24.30 -13.43 1.56
N LEU A 18 23.16 -13.96 1.10
CA LEU A 18 22.15 -13.23 0.34
C LEU A 18 21.39 -12.23 1.22
N VAL A 19 20.96 -12.63 2.42
CA VAL A 19 20.32 -11.70 3.39
C VAL A 19 21.28 -10.59 3.81
N ILE A 20 22.54 -10.92 4.12
CA ILE A 20 23.57 -9.92 4.42
C ILE A 20 23.79 -9.00 3.22
N GLY A 21 23.87 -9.56 2.00
CA GLY A 21 24.00 -8.79 0.78
C GLY A 21 22.87 -7.80 0.55
N LEU A 22 21.61 -8.24 0.69
CA LEU A 22 20.44 -7.37 0.59
C LEU A 22 20.44 -6.30 1.69
N PHE A 23 20.80 -6.66 2.92
CA PHE A 23 20.90 -5.71 4.03
C PHE A 23 21.95 -4.62 3.74
N LEU A 24 23.13 -4.99 3.26
CA LEU A 24 24.19 -4.06 2.89
C LEU A 24 23.75 -3.13 1.75
N LEU A 25 23.09 -3.67 0.73
CA LEU A 25 22.54 -2.89 -0.38
C LEU A 25 21.51 -1.87 0.13
N GLY A 26 20.56 -2.31 0.96
CA GLY A 26 19.51 -1.46 1.54
C GLY A 26 20.04 -0.43 2.54
N SER A 27 21.15 -0.72 3.22
CA SER A 27 21.81 0.20 4.15
C SER A 27 22.69 1.24 3.45
N GLY A 28 22.84 1.18 2.12
CA GLY A 28 23.67 2.10 1.36
C GLY A 28 25.17 1.80 1.44
N ALA A 29 25.57 0.56 1.75
CA ALA A 29 26.98 0.17 1.73
C ALA A 29 27.59 0.39 0.34
N SER A 30 28.84 0.85 0.29
CA SER A 30 29.51 1.08 -0.98
C SER A 30 29.81 -0.24 -1.69
N LYS A 31 29.84 -0.20 -3.03
CA LYS A 31 30.22 -1.36 -3.85
C LYS A 31 31.55 -1.98 -3.38
N ARG A 32 32.53 -1.16 -2.99
CA ARG A 32 33.84 -1.64 -2.52
C ARG A 32 33.74 -2.43 -1.21
N GLU A 33 32.98 -1.95 -0.23
CA GLU A 33 32.76 -2.65 1.04
C GLU A 33 32.05 -3.99 0.82
N MET A 34 31.04 -4.00 -0.05
CA MET A 34 30.31 -5.22 -0.39
C MET A 34 31.20 -6.25 -1.11
N GLU A 35 32.10 -5.82 -2.01
CA GLU A 35 33.06 -6.73 -2.66
C GLU A 35 34.09 -7.29 -1.67
N VAL A 36 34.57 -6.49 -0.70
CA VAL A 36 35.47 -6.98 0.37
C VAL A 36 34.78 -8.07 1.21
N LEU A 37 33.54 -7.84 1.62
CA LEU A 37 32.75 -8.80 2.38
C LEU A 37 32.40 -10.05 1.56
N ALA A 38 32.19 -9.89 0.25
CA ALA A 38 31.99 -11.01 -0.66
C ALA A 38 33.24 -11.88 -0.80
N HIS A 39 34.42 -11.26 -0.94
CA HIS A 39 35.70 -11.98 -0.95
C HIS A 39 36.03 -12.65 0.39
N ALA A 40 35.58 -12.09 1.50
CA ALA A 40 35.65 -12.70 2.83
C ALA A 40 34.63 -13.83 3.05
N GLY A 41 33.70 -14.05 2.11
CA GLY A 41 32.67 -15.09 2.20
C GLY A 41 31.50 -14.73 3.12
N LEU A 42 31.35 -13.45 3.51
CA LEU A 42 30.31 -12.97 4.41
C LEU A 42 29.07 -12.45 3.66
N SER A 43 29.22 -12.06 2.40
CA SER A 43 28.15 -11.57 1.52
C SER A 43 28.26 -12.22 0.14
N VAL A 44 27.21 -12.09 -0.67
CA VAL A 44 27.32 -12.25 -2.12
C VAL A 44 27.87 -10.97 -2.77
N ALA A 45 28.42 -11.09 -3.98
CA ALA A 45 28.96 -9.96 -4.74
C ALA A 45 27.86 -8.94 -5.08
N TYR A 46 28.24 -7.67 -5.21
CA TYR A 46 27.29 -6.59 -5.51
C TYR A 46 26.50 -6.86 -6.80
N LYS A 47 27.20 -7.37 -7.82
CA LYS A 47 26.60 -7.72 -9.11
C LYS A 47 25.48 -8.77 -8.94
N THR A 48 25.75 -9.83 -8.17
CA THR A 48 24.80 -10.91 -7.91
C THR A 48 23.54 -10.40 -7.22
N ILE A 49 23.67 -9.56 -6.19
CA ILE A 49 22.51 -8.97 -5.48
C ILE A 49 21.69 -8.11 -6.44
N THR A 50 22.35 -7.28 -7.25
CA THR A 50 21.68 -6.40 -8.21
C THR A 50 20.91 -7.20 -9.26
N GLU A 51 21.48 -8.32 -9.73
CA GLU A 51 20.80 -9.25 -10.64
C GLU A 51 19.58 -9.91 -9.99
N HIS A 52 19.70 -10.34 -8.73
CA HIS A 52 18.56 -10.88 -7.97
C HIS A 52 17.44 -9.85 -7.77
N VAL A 53 17.77 -8.60 -7.42
CA VAL A 53 16.77 -7.54 -7.28
C VAL A 53 16.05 -7.27 -8.61
N LYS A 54 16.78 -7.24 -9.73
CA LYS A 54 16.17 -7.10 -11.06
C LYS A 54 15.25 -8.27 -11.41
N GLN A 55 15.67 -9.49 -11.08
CA GLN A 55 14.88 -10.69 -11.30
C GLN A 55 13.59 -10.67 -10.46
N LEU A 56 13.67 -10.33 -9.18
CA LEU A 56 12.51 -10.16 -8.30
C LEU A 56 11.54 -9.08 -8.82
N SER A 57 12.07 -7.97 -9.32
CA SER A 57 11.25 -6.93 -9.94
C SER A 57 10.51 -7.43 -11.18
N LYS A 58 11.17 -8.23 -12.02
CA LYS A 58 10.55 -8.84 -13.20
C LYS A 58 9.44 -9.82 -12.81
N GLU A 59 9.72 -10.73 -11.87
CA GLU A 59 8.73 -11.70 -11.36
C GLU A 59 7.52 -11.00 -10.72
N GLY A 60 7.76 -9.90 -10.00
CA GLY A 60 6.69 -9.06 -9.46
C GLY A 60 5.79 -8.47 -10.54
N LEU A 61 6.37 -7.96 -11.64
CA LEU A 61 5.61 -7.45 -12.79
C LEU A 61 4.81 -8.53 -13.49
N ASP A 62 5.37 -9.73 -13.65
CA ASP A 62 4.66 -10.85 -14.27
C ASP A 62 3.44 -11.25 -13.41
N LYS A 63 3.60 -11.32 -12.08
CA LYS A 63 2.49 -11.55 -11.15
C LYS A 63 1.42 -10.44 -11.23
N ILE A 64 1.83 -9.18 -11.35
CA ILE A 64 0.92 -8.05 -11.51
C ILE A 64 0.08 -8.22 -12.79
N ARG A 65 0.68 -8.63 -13.91
CA ARG A 65 -0.05 -8.88 -15.15
C ARG A 65 -1.07 -10.00 -15.01
N GLU A 66 -0.70 -11.10 -14.36
CA GLU A 66 -1.62 -12.22 -14.10
C GLU A 66 -2.87 -11.75 -13.33
N ILE A 67 -2.69 -10.91 -12.31
CA ILE A 67 -3.80 -10.37 -11.49
C ILE A 67 -4.69 -9.43 -12.29
N VAL A 68 -4.11 -8.58 -13.15
CA VAL A 68 -4.88 -7.69 -14.01
C VAL A 68 -5.65 -8.46 -15.07
N GLN A 69 -5.12 -9.56 -15.58
CA GLN A 69 -5.85 -10.44 -16.52
C GLN A 69 -6.97 -11.24 -15.84
N ALA A 70 -6.84 -11.51 -14.55
CA ALA A 70 -7.83 -12.28 -13.78
C ALA A 70 -9.11 -11.47 -13.47
N GLY A 71 -9.01 -10.15 -13.34
CA GLY A 71 -10.16 -9.31 -13.04
C GLY A 71 -9.80 -7.84 -12.82
N MET A 72 -10.78 -7.09 -12.31
CA MET A 72 -10.63 -5.66 -12.05
C MET A 72 -9.61 -5.38 -10.95
N VAL A 73 -8.85 -4.32 -11.16
CA VAL A 73 -7.91 -3.78 -10.17
C VAL A 73 -8.15 -2.29 -9.99
N GLN A 74 -7.85 -1.83 -8.79
CA GLN A 74 -7.74 -0.42 -8.46
C GLN A 74 -6.26 -0.09 -8.35
N ILE A 75 -5.84 1.00 -8.99
CA ILE A 75 -4.50 1.56 -8.80
C ILE A 75 -4.66 2.80 -7.94
N VAL A 76 -3.95 2.84 -6.83
CA VAL A 76 -3.86 3.99 -5.93
C VAL A 76 -2.44 4.50 -6.02
N TRP A 77 -2.26 5.80 -6.16
CA TRP A 77 -0.95 6.43 -6.19
C TRP A 77 -0.95 7.68 -5.32
N ASP A 78 0.22 8.02 -4.80
CA ASP A 78 0.45 9.23 -4.02
C ASP A 78 1.93 9.66 -4.13
N ASN A 79 2.21 10.89 -3.76
CA ASN A 79 3.53 11.46 -3.73
C ASN A 79 4.34 10.96 -2.53
N LEU A 80 5.55 10.48 -2.81
CA LEU A 80 6.57 10.11 -1.85
C LEU A 80 7.69 11.16 -1.87
N ASN A 81 7.78 11.93 -0.77
CA ASN A 81 8.83 12.93 -0.58
C ASN A 81 9.84 12.43 0.47
N ILE A 82 11.05 12.07 0.04
CA ILE A 82 12.11 11.59 0.93
C ILE A 82 13.10 12.72 1.17
N ALA A 83 13.18 13.17 2.42
CA ALA A 83 14.12 14.20 2.85
C ALA A 83 15.48 13.57 3.22
N PHE A 84 16.49 13.76 2.38
CA PHE A 84 17.87 13.37 2.70
C PHE A 84 18.56 14.52 3.43
N LYS A 85 18.76 14.34 4.74
CA LYS A 85 19.46 15.30 5.59
C LYS A 85 20.93 14.94 5.68
N VAL A 86 21.80 15.89 5.34
CA VAL A 86 23.23 15.80 5.64
C VAL A 86 23.50 16.42 7.02
N ALA A 87 24.36 15.78 7.82
CA ALA A 87 24.68 16.25 9.17
C ALA A 87 25.34 17.64 9.19
N ALA A 88 26.06 18.01 8.12
CA ALA A 88 26.60 19.34 7.91
C ALA A 88 26.50 19.70 6.42
N GLN A 89 25.85 20.82 6.11
CA GLN A 89 25.77 21.32 4.75
C GLN A 89 27.15 21.82 4.29
N ARG A 90 27.64 21.30 3.17
CA ARG A 90 28.84 21.77 2.47
C ARG A 90 28.43 22.25 1.07
N LEU A 91 29.28 23.04 0.42
CA LEU A 91 29.06 23.53 -0.96
C LEU A 91 28.67 22.40 -1.93
N ASN A 92 29.25 21.21 -1.76
CA ASN A 92 29.03 20.03 -2.62
C ASN A 92 28.13 18.97 -1.98
N ALA A 93 27.60 19.20 -0.77
CA ALA A 93 26.76 18.24 -0.05
C ALA A 93 25.69 19.03 0.71
N LYS A 94 24.56 19.25 0.05
CA LYS A 94 23.41 19.93 0.62
C LYS A 94 22.33 18.90 0.93
N SER A 95 21.48 19.21 1.90
CA SER A 95 20.25 18.43 2.08
C SER A 95 19.41 18.56 0.81
N HIS A 96 18.86 17.45 0.33
CA HIS A 96 18.00 17.44 -0.83
C HIS A 96 16.72 16.66 -0.53
N PHE A 97 15.66 17.02 -1.25
CA PHE A 97 14.42 16.26 -1.29
C PHE A 97 14.41 15.48 -2.59
N ASP A 98 14.28 14.17 -2.49
CA ASP A 98 13.92 13.34 -3.64
C ASP A 98 12.41 13.16 -3.62
N ASN A 99 11.77 13.73 -4.63
CA ASN A 99 10.33 13.61 -4.87
C ASN A 99 10.11 12.52 -5.93
N GLY A 100 9.13 11.66 -5.70
CA GLY A 100 8.62 10.73 -6.71
C GLY A 100 7.21 10.28 -6.36
N THR A 101 6.49 9.70 -7.32
CA THR A 101 5.17 9.13 -7.10
C THR A 101 5.31 7.62 -6.92
N THR A 102 4.65 7.06 -5.90
CA THR A 102 4.58 5.61 -5.69
C THR A 102 3.14 5.17 -5.83
N SER A 103 2.94 3.99 -6.42
CA SER A 103 1.60 3.45 -6.63
C SER A 103 1.50 2.03 -6.12
N THR A 104 0.29 1.64 -5.78
CA THR A 104 -0.08 0.31 -5.30
C THR A 104 -1.30 -0.15 -6.07
N MET A 105 -1.25 -1.39 -6.56
CA MET A 105 -2.37 -2.07 -7.18
C MET A 105 -3.10 -2.92 -6.13
N ILE A 106 -4.42 -2.87 -6.16
CA ILE A 106 -5.31 -3.60 -5.27
C ILE A 106 -6.33 -4.35 -6.15
N PRO A 107 -6.44 -5.68 -6.08
CA PRO A 107 -7.54 -6.41 -6.72
C PRO A 107 -8.88 -5.94 -6.15
N VAL A 108 -9.83 -5.59 -7.00
CA VAL A 108 -11.15 -5.15 -6.55
C VAL A 108 -11.90 -6.35 -6.00
N PHE A 109 -12.23 -6.35 -4.72
CA PHE A 109 -13.01 -7.42 -4.09
C PHE A 109 -14.50 -7.25 -4.40
N ASP A 110 -15.12 -8.32 -4.86
CA ASP A 110 -16.57 -8.40 -5.04
C ASP A 110 -17.21 -9.22 -3.89
N PRO A 111 -18.01 -8.58 -3.01
CA PRO A 111 -18.64 -9.27 -1.88
C PRO A 111 -19.70 -10.29 -2.32
N ALA A 112 -20.26 -10.18 -3.53
CA ALA A 112 -21.26 -11.12 -4.03
C ALA A 112 -20.63 -12.45 -4.45
N THR A 113 -19.43 -12.42 -5.04
CA THR A 113 -18.71 -13.61 -5.48
C THR A 113 -17.65 -14.09 -4.49
N GLY A 114 -17.24 -13.24 -3.54
CA GLY A 114 -16.17 -13.53 -2.57
C GLY A 114 -14.78 -13.56 -3.19
N GLY A 115 -14.62 -13.06 -4.42
CA GLY A 115 -13.38 -13.07 -5.20
C GLY A 115 -13.06 -11.71 -5.80
N GLN A 116 -12.14 -11.69 -6.76
CA GLN A 116 -11.84 -10.50 -7.54
C GLN A 116 -13.00 -10.20 -8.50
N ALA A 117 -13.44 -8.95 -8.56
CA ALA A 117 -14.51 -8.50 -9.44
C ALA A 117 -14.13 -8.74 -10.91
N ALA A 118 -15.04 -9.32 -11.68
CA ALA A 118 -14.82 -9.56 -13.11
C ALA A 118 -14.76 -8.23 -13.89
N HIS A 119 -14.05 -8.21 -15.01
CA HIS A 119 -14.02 -7.03 -15.87
C HIS A 119 -15.42 -6.63 -16.34
N GLY A 120 -15.68 -5.31 -16.37
CA GLY A 120 -16.96 -4.76 -16.83
C GLY A 120 -18.10 -4.84 -15.81
N THR A 121 -17.84 -5.33 -14.59
CA THR A 121 -18.86 -5.40 -13.53
C THR A 121 -19.22 -4.00 -12.99
N LEU A 122 -18.24 -3.08 -12.93
CA LEU A 122 -18.51 -1.69 -12.60
C LEU A 122 -18.93 -0.92 -13.85
N PRO A 123 -20.01 -0.10 -13.80
CA PRO A 123 -20.34 0.79 -14.89
C PRO A 123 -19.18 1.77 -15.08
N LEU A 124 -18.45 1.60 -16.18
CA LEU A 124 -17.39 2.51 -16.63
C LEU A 124 -17.96 3.73 -17.36
N ASP A 125 -19.28 3.92 -17.31
CA ASP A 125 -19.91 5.13 -17.79
C ASP A 125 -19.25 6.30 -17.06
N LEU A 126 -18.36 6.98 -17.78
CA LEU A 126 -17.83 8.26 -17.33
C LEU A 126 -19.04 9.10 -16.95
N LYS A 127 -18.94 9.80 -15.83
CA LYS A 127 -19.96 10.79 -15.46
C LYS A 127 -20.28 11.60 -16.73
N PRO A 128 -21.57 11.82 -17.05
CA PRO A 128 -21.92 12.57 -18.24
C PRO A 128 -21.16 13.90 -18.26
N GLU A 129 -20.86 14.37 -19.46
CA GLU A 129 -20.12 15.62 -19.64
C GLU A 129 -20.73 16.71 -18.76
N ARG A 130 -19.88 17.37 -17.96
CA ARG A 130 -20.35 18.36 -17.00
C ARG A 130 -20.74 19.63 -17.75
N GLU A 131 -22.01 19.74 -18.13
CA GLU A 131 -22.54 20.93 -18.81
C GLU A 131 -22.65 22.16 -17.89
N ARG A 132 -22.62 21.97 -16.56
CA ARG A 132 -22.84 23.04 -15.57
C ARG A 132 -21.91 22.94 -14.36
N THR A 133 -21.49 24.10 -13.84
CA THR A 133 -20.68 24.18 -12.61
C THR A 133 -21.48 23.78 -11.37
N LEU A 134 -22.78 24.04 -11.33
CA LEU A 134 -23.63 23.63 -10.22
C LEU A 134 -24.25 22.26 -10.51
N PRO A 135 -24.17 21.29 -9.58
CA PRO A 135 -24.89 20.04 -9.74
C PRO A 135 -26.39 20.32 -9.77
N VAL A 136 -27.09 19.85 -10.80
CA VAL A 136 -28.56 19.86 -10.84
C VAL A 136 -29.03 18.65 -10.03
N LEU A 137 -28.95 18.80 -8.72
CA LEU A 137 -29.59 17.87 -7.79
C LEU A 137 -30.95 18.49 -7.47
N ASP A 138 -32.01 17.75 -7.76
CA ASP A 138 -33.36 18.09 -7.29
C ASP A 138 -33.40 17.74 -5.80
N TRP A 139 -32.81 18.61 -4.99
CA TRP A 139 -32.75 18.43 -3.56
C TRP A 139 -34.16 18.42 -2.98
N THR A 140 -34.53 17.30 -2.37
CA THR A 140 -35.72 17.24 -1.52
C THR A 140 -35.31 17.38 -0.06
N SER A 141 -36.28 17.65 0.82
CA SER A 141 -36.03 17.63 2.27
C SER A 141 -35.47 16.29 2.75
N ASP A 142 -35.79 15.22 2.03
CA ASP A 142 -35.44 13.85 2.36
C ASP A 142 -33.96 13.52 2.01
N ASP A 143 -33.34 14.32 1.14
CA ASP A 143 -31.91 14.19 0.79
C ASP A 143 -30.98 14.92 1.76
N VAL A 144 -31.53 15.83 2.57
CA VAL A 144 -30.78 16.71 3.48
C VAL A 144 -30.88 16.24 4.92
N LEU A 145 -32.01 15.67 5.32
CA LEU A 145 -32.24 15.18 6.68
C LEU A 145 -32.25 13.65 6.70
N PRO A 146 -31.64 13.02 7.72
CA PRO A 146 -31.78 11.59 7.91
C PRO A 146 -33.25 11.25 8.12
N SER A 147 -33.68 10.10 7.58
CA SER A 147 -35.00 9.55 7.88
C SER A 147 -35.15 9.35 9.40
N PRO A 148 -36.38 9.37 9.94
CA PRO A 148 -36.62 9.15 11.38
C PRO A 148 -36.00 7.84 11.89
N GLU A 149 -36.00 6.79 11.07
CA GLU A 149 -35.38 5.51 11.37
C GLU A 149 -33.85 5.62 11.45
N SER A 150 -33.20 6.21 10.44
CA SER A 150 -31.76 6.43 10.43
C SER A 150 -31.31 7.33 11.59
N ALA A 151 -32.12 8.34 11.95
CA ALA A 151 -31.83 9.22 13.08
C ALA A 151 -31.90 8.48 14.42
N ALA A 152 -32.89 7.62 14.62
CA ALA A 152 -33.00 6.77 15.81
C ALA A 152 -31.82 5.79 15.90
N GLN A 153 -31.49 5.13 14.79
CA GLN A 153 -30.39 4.18 14.70
C GLN A 153 -29.02 4.84 14.97
N LEU A 154 -28.81 6.04 14.43
CA LEU A 154 -27.62 6.85 14.72
C LEU A 154 -27.56 7.22 16.21
N SER A 155 -28.68 7.63 16.80
CA SER A 155 -28.76 7.96 18.23
C SER A 155 -28.38 6.76 19.10
N ASP A 156 -28.92 5.59 18.81
CA ASP A 156 -28.63 4.34 19.51
C ASP A 156 -27.15 3.95 19.39
N SER A 157 -26.58 4.06 18.18
CA SER A 157 -25.16 3.78 17.91
C SER A 157 -24.23 4.73 18.67
N CYS A 158 -24.54 6.03 18.67
CA CYS A 158 -23.82 7.03 19.45
C CYS A 158 -23.90 6.74 20.95
N PHE A 159 -25.09 6.39 21.46
CA PHE A 159 -25.27 6.09 22.88
C PHE A 159 -24.54 4.83 23.30
N TRP A 160 -24.52 3.80 22.45
CA TRP A 160 -23.70 2.61 22.65
C TRP A 160 -22.21 2.96 22.71
N GLN A 161 -21.72 3.78 21.77
CA GLN A 161 -20.33 4.21 21.73
C GLN A 161 -19.93 5.01 22.98
N PHE A 162 -20.81 5.89 23.48
CA PHE A 162 -20.57 6.60 24.74
C PHE A 162 -20.49 5.67 25.95
N LYS A 163 -21.41 4.69 26.05
CA LYS A 163 -21.36 3.68 27.12
C LYS A 163 -20.05 2.90 27.08
N ARG A 164 -19.64 2.45 25.89
CA ARG A 164 -18.36 1.76 25.70
C ARG A 164 -17.18 2.62 26.14
N LEU A 165 -17.10 3.87 25.67
CA LEU A 165 -16.02 4.78 26.04
C LEU A 165 -15.97 5.03 27.55
N ALA A 166 -17.11 5.23 28.19
CA ALA A 166 -17.23 5.40 29.64
C ALA A 166 -16.74 4.16 30.41
N LEU A 167 -17.11 2.97 29.94
CA LEU A 167 -16.69 1.68 30.53
C LEU A 167 -15.19 1.41 30.38
N GLU A 168 -14.58 1.86 29.28
CA GLU A 168 -13.15 1.69 29.00
C GLU A 168 -12.28 2.70 29.76
N HIS A 169 -12.75 3.95 29.93
CA HIS A 169 -11.88 5.06 30.36
C HIS A 169 -12.20 5.63 31.75
N ILE A 170 -13.37 5.36 32.34
CA ILE A 170 -13.69 5.83 33.69
C ILE A 170 -13.17 4.82 34.73
N PRO A 171 -12.19 5.20 35.57
CA PRO A 171 -11.68 4.30 36.60
C PRO A 171 -12.76 4.01 37.66
N GLY A 172 -12.85 2.77 38.11
CA GLY A 172 -13.80 2.34 39.14
C GLY A 172 -15.15 1.82 38.63
N VAL A 173 -15.37 1.77 37.32
CA VAL A 173 -16.55 1.12 36.74
C VAL A 173 -16.40 -0.40 36.82
N SER A 174 -17.41 -1.09 37.39
CA SER A 174 -17.34 -2.53 37.66
C SER A 174 -17.31 -3.36 36.39
N ASP A 175 -16.59 -4.49 36.42
CA ASP A 175 -16.55 -5.43 35.30
C ASP A 175 -17.93 -6.08 35.03
N GLU A 176 -18.86 -6.00 35.99
CA GLU A 176 -20.26 -6.40 35.80
C GLU A 176 -21.00 -5.49 34.81
N LEU A 177 -20.74 -4.17 34.84
CA LEU A 177 -21.31 -3.23 33.89
C LEU A 177 -20.74 -3.43 32.48
N LYS A 178 -19.48 -3.86 32.36
CA LYS A 178 -18.87 -4.23 31.08
C LYS A 178 -19.55 -5.46 30.46
N LYS A 179 -19.87 -6.46 31.29
CA LYS A 179 -20.61 -7.66 30.85
C LYS A 179 -22.06 -7.36 30.44
N GLY A 180 -22.65 -6.30 31.00
CA GLY A 180 -24.01 -5.85 30.66
C GLY A 180 -24.11 -4.99 29.39
N LEU A 181 -22.98 -4.61 28.78
CA LEU A 181 -23.00 -3.87 27.52
C LEU A 181 -23.47 -4.80 26.39
N ARG A 182 -24.57 -4.43 25.74
CA ARG A 182 -25.08 -5.15 24.56
C ARG A 182 -24.07 -5.06 23.40
N GLU A 183 -24.22 -5.92 22.41
CA GLU A 183 -23.42 -5.84 21.18
C GLU A 183 -23.66 -4.51 20.46
N CYS A 184 -22.66 -4.09 19.67
CA CYS A 184 -22.75 -2.89 18.86
C CYS A 184 -23.91 -3.03 17.86
N PRO A 185 -24.79 -2.03 17.72
CA PRO A 185 -25.78 -2.03 16.64
C PRO A 185 -25.08 -2.19 15.28
N GLU A 186 -25.43 -3.23 14.53
CA GLU A 186 -24.86 -3.49 13.22
C GLU A 186 -25.74 -2.89 12.13
N VAL A 187 -25.15 -2.05 11.27
CA VAL A 187 -25.85 -1.40 10.15
C VAL A 187 -24.97 -1.54 8.93
N ASN A 188 -25.44 -2.26 7.91
CA ASN A 188 -24.74 -2.41 6.63
C ASN A 188 -23.25 -2.71 6.78
N GLN A 189 -22.92 -3.72 7.62
CA GLN A 189 -21.54 -4.11 7.88
C GLN A 189 -20.83 -4.45 6.56
N ILE A 190 -19.66 -3.85 6.35
CA ILE A 190 -18.82 -4.18 5.21
C ILE A 190 -18.22 -5.58 5.48
N PRO A 191 -18.38 -6.55 4.56
CA PRO A 191 -17.80 -7.87 4.74
C PRO A 191 -16.29 -7.81 4.96
N LEU A 192 -15.84 -8.42 6.05
CA LEU A 192 -14.43 -8.46 6.38
C LEU A 192 -13.70 -9.40 5.41
N HIS A 193 -12.72 -8.86 4.71
CA HIS A 193 -11.81 -9.63 3.87
C HIS A 193 -10.40 -9.05 4.00
N LYS A 194 -9.40 -9.88 3.72
CA LYS A 194 -8.01 -9.43 3.67
C LYS A 194 -7.75 -8.84 2.28
N THR A 195 -7.40 -7.57 2.22
CA THR A 195 -7.02 -6.92 0.96
C THR A 195 -5.56 -7.23 0.64
N ASP A 196 -5.33 -7.85 -0.51
CA ASP A 196 -3.98 -8.01 -1.05
C ASP A 196 -3.54 -6.70 -1.74
N GLN A 197 -2.29 -6.33 -1.53
CA GLN A 197 -1.70 -5.09 -2.07
C GLN A 197 -0.40 -5.41 -2.78
N TYR A 198 -0.24 -4.86 -3.98
CA TYR A 198 0.91 -5.10 -4.86
C TYR A 198 1.58 -3.76 -5.20
N PRO A 199 2.78 -3.47 -4.66
CA PRO A 199 3.47 -2.22 -4.96
C PRO A 199 3.89 -2.20 -6.44
N LEU A 200 3.61 -1.08 -7.10
CA LEU A 200 4.03 -0.81 -8.47
C LEU A 200 5.35 -0.01 -8.48
N PRO A 201 6.10 -0.01 -9.59
CA PRO A 201 7.33 0.77 -9.69
C PRO A 201 7.10 2.26 -9.40
N ALA A 202 8.00 2.85 -8.61
CA ALA A 202 8.01 4.29 -8.36
C ALA A 202 8.38 5.05 -9.64
N MET A 203 7.80 6.23 -9.80
CA MET A 203 7.96 7.11 -10.96
C MET A 203 8.48 8.47 -10.50
N LYS A 204 9.18 9.18 -11.39
CA LYS A 204 9.71 10.51 -11.09
C LYS A 204 8.79 11.62 -11.61
N GLU A 205 7.48 11.40 -11.43
CA GLU A 205 6.44 12.35 -11.81
C GLU A 205 5.99 13.14 -10.58
N ASP A 206 5.44 14.33 -10.81
CA ASP A 206 4.86 15.17 -9.76
C ASP A 206 3.35 15.28 -9.95
N GLU A 207 2.60 14.59 -9.10
CA GLU A 207 1.13 14.56 -9.16
C GLU A 207 0.48 15.92 -8.85
N SER A 208 1.24 16.91 -8.33
CA SER A 208 0.68 18.24 -8.06
C SER A 208 0.24 19.00 -9.31
N THR A 209 0.52 18.46 -10.50
CA THR A 209 0.10 19.02 -11.79
C THR A 209 -0.81 18.05 -12.57
N LEU A 210 -1.75 18.61 -13.35
CA LEU A 210 -2.65 17.82 -14.21
C LEU A 210 -1.88 17.01 -15.26
N GLU A 211 -0.76 17.54 -15.75
CA GLU A 211 0.16 16.83 -16.65
C GLU A 211 0.81 15.64 -15.94
N GLY A 212 1.23 15.79 -14.68
CA GLY A 212 1.77 14.71 -13.87
C GLY A 212 0.76 13.59 -13.62
N THR A 213 -0.49 13.92 -13.33
CA THR A 213 -1.55 12.89 -13.20
C THR A 213 -1.77 12.12 -14.50
N LEU A 214 -1.73 12.81 -15.66
CA LEU A 214 -1.85 12.15 -16.97
C LEU A 214 -0.63 11.26 -17.27
N ALA A 215 0.57 11.69 -16.90
CA ALA A 215 1.80 10.92 -17.06
C ALA A 215 1.74 9.60 -16.27
N VAL A 216 1.26 9.64 -15.02
CA VAL A 216 1.03 8.45 -14.18
C VAL A 216 0.12 7.44 -14.89
N LEU A 217 -1.00 7.91 -15.47
CA LEU A 217 -1.92 7.03 -16.20
C LEU A 217 -1.30 6.44 -17.47
N GLN A 218 -0.49 7.21 -18.19
CA GLN A 218 0.20 6.72 -19.39
C GLN A 218 1.23 5.64 -19.05
N VAL A 219 1.96 5.78 -17.95
CA VAL A 219 2.91 4.76 -17.49
C VAL A 219 2.19 3.42 -17.29
N TYR A 220 1.01 3.42 -16.67
CA TYR A 220 0.27 2.17 -16.47
C TYR A 220 -0.36 1.58 -17.73
N LYS A 221 -0.74 2.40 -18.72
CA LYS A 221 -1.14 1.89 -20.04
C LYS A 221 -0.05 1.11 -20.77
N ILE A 222 1.22 1.28 -20.40
CA ILE A 222 2.33 0.53 -21.00
C ILE A 222 2.50 -0.85 -20.33
N TYR A 223 2.08 -0.98 -19.07
CA TYR A 223 2.24 -2.21 -18.29
C TYR A 223 1.08 -3.20 -18.44
N PHE A 224 -0.09 -2.73 -18.90
CA PHE A 224 -1.36 -3.47 -19.01
C PHE A 224 -1.94 -3.34 -20.42
#